data_AF-A0A920RQM5-F1
#
_entry.id   AF-A0A920RQM5-F1
#
_cell.length_a   1.000
_cell.length_b   1.000
_cell.length_c   1.000
_cell.angle_alpha   90.00
_cell.angle_beta   90.00
_cell.angle_gamma   90.00
#
_symmetry.space_group_name_H-M   'P 1'
#
loop_
_entity.id
_entity.type
_entity.pdbx_description
1 polymer ?
#
loop_
_entity_poly.entity_id
_entity_poly.type
_entity_poly.pdbx_seq_one_letter_code
_entity_poly.pdbx_strand_id
1 'polypeptide(L)' 'MTAFDVATGLIKSVFFGGAIALVACYQGFHCRGRCQGVGRAATVSFVVSFVAILALDFFLGLLLNTSYRLAYPQLPSLL' A
#
# COMPACT_ATOMS: atom_id res chain seq x y z
N MET A 1 8.13 14.46 -16.27
CA MET A 1 7.87 14.25 -14.83
C MET A 1 7.19 15.50 -14.32
N THR A 2 5.87 15.47 -14.23
CA THR A 2 5.09 16.59 -13.72
C THR A 2 5.06 16.52 -12.19
N ALA A 3 4.89 17.66 -11.51
CA ALA A 3 4.77 17.70 -10.04
C ALA A 3 3.64 16.79 -9.52
N PHE A 4 2.66 16.50 -10.37
CA PHE A 4 1.53 15.61 -10.12
C PHE A 4 1.96 14.14 -10.00
N ASP A 5 2.88 13.68 -10.86
CA ASP A 5 3.46 12.32 -10.77
C ASP A 5 4.13 12.12 -9.40
N VAL A 6 4.90 13.12 -8.95
CA VAL A 6 5.60 13.12 -7.65
C VAL A 6 4.62 13.13 -6.48
N ALA A 7 3.60 14.00 -6.52
CA ALA A 7 2.58 14.09 -5.48
C ALA A 7 1.85 12.75 -5.29
N THR A 8 1.56 12.03 -6.38
CA THR A 8 0.92 10.71 -6.27
C THR A 8 1.82 9.58 -5.82
N GLY A 9 3.11 9.63 -6.14
CA GLY A 9 4.09 8.73 -5.54
C GLY A 9 4.16 8.89 -4.03
N LEU A 10 4.17 10.15 -3.55
CA LEU A 10 4.20 10.48 -2.12
C LEU A 10 2.94 10.02 -1.38
N ILE A 11 1.76 10.21 -1.97
CA ILE A 11 0.52 9.74 -1.36
C ILE A 11 0.53 8.20 -1.26
N LYS A 12 0.90 7.50 -2.33
CA LYS A 12 1.02 6.02 -2.33
C LYS A 12 1.95 5.52 -1.24
N SER A 13 3.15 6.10 -1.10
CA SER A 13 4.13 5.63 -0.13
C SER A 13 3.68 5.78 1.33
N VAL A 14 2.95 6.86 1.65
CA VAL A 14 2.36 7.04 2.99
C VAL A 14 1.31 5.97 3.29
N PHE A 15 0.43 5.66 2.33
CA PHE A 15 -0.58 4.60 2.51
C PHE A 15 0.04 3.21 2.66
N PHE A 16 1.10 2.89 1.90
CA PHE A 16 1.80 1.62 2.06
C PHE A 16 2.48 1.51 3.43
N GLY A 17 3.18 2.57 3.86
CA GLY A 17 3.81 2.60 5.19
C GLY A 17 2.79 2.43 6.32
N GLY A 18 1.66 3.14 6.23
CA GLY A 18 0.57 3.04 7.21
C GLY A 18 -0.06 1.64 7.27
N ALA A 19 -0.31 1.03 6.12
CA ALA A 19 -0.87 -0.32 6.05
C ALA A 19 0.10 -1.37 6.64
N ILE A 20 1.40 -1.29 6.32
CA ILE A 20 2.43 -2.18 6.88
C ILE A 20 2.47 -2.07 8.40
N ALA A 21 2.51 -0.84 8.93
CA ALA A 21 2.56 -0.61 10.36
C ALA A 21 1.34 -1.19 11.08
N LEU A 22 0.14 -1.00 10.52
CA LEU A 22 -1.10 -1.56 11.07
C LEU A 22 -1.11 -3.09 11.10
N VAL A 23 -0.75 -3.74 10.00
CA VAL A 23 -0.73 -5.21 9.92
C VAL A 23 0.37 -5.78 10.83
N ALA A 24 1.55 -5.14 10.87
CA ALA A 24 2.63 -5.55 11.75
C ALA A 24 2.26 -5.45 13.24
N CYS A 25 1.63 -4.34 13.65
CA CYS A 25 1.13 -4.17 15.01
C CYS A 25 0.03 -5.19 15.33
N TYR A 26 -0.91 -5.41 14.41
CA TYR A 26 -2.01 -6.35 14.62
C TYR A 26 -1.49 -7.77 14.87
N GLN A 27 -0.54 -8.23 14.06
CA GLN A 27 0.03 -9.55 14.22
C GLN A 27 0.90 -9.65 15.47
N GLY A 28 1.64 -8.57 15.82
CA GLY A 28 2.41 -8.47 17.05
C GLY A 28 1.57 -8.69 18.31
N PHE A 29 0.38 -8.07 18.37
CA PHE A 29 -0.54 -8.24 19.50
C PHE A 29 -1.24 -9.62 19.53
N HIS A 30 -1.41 -10.28 18.39
CA HIS A 30 -2.05 -11.61 18.31
C HIS A 30 -1.07 -12.79 18.46
N CYS A 31 0.21 -12.54 18.70
CA CYS A 31 1.20 -13.60 18.91
C CYS A 31 0.90 -14.39 20.20
N ARG A 32 0.51 -15.67 20.08
CA ARG A 32 0.44 -16.62 21.21
C ARG A 32 1.68 -17.51 21.23
N GLY A 33 2.53 -17.32 22.23
CA GLY A 33 3.70 -18.16 22.50
C GLY A 33 4.94 -17.36 22.90
N ARG A 34 5.76 -17.92 23.82
CA ARG A 34 7.10 -17.39 24.14
C ARG A 34 8.04 -17.58 22.94
N CYS A 35 9.31 -17.14 23.04
CA CYS A 35 10.31 -16.93 21.98
C CYS A 35 10.30 -17.78 20.68
N GLN A 36 9.81 -19.02 20.64
CA GLN A 36 9.66 -19.78 19.39
C GLN A 36 8.50 -19.29 18.49
N GLY A 37 7.44 -18.73 19.09
CA GLY A 37 6.26 -18.27 18.36
C GLY A 37 6.46 -16.95 17.62
N VAL A 38 7.40 -16.10 18.07
CA VAL A 38 7.59 -14.75 17.54
C VAL A 38 8.13 -14.75 16.10
N GLY A 39 9.07 -15.66 15.80
CA GLY A 39 9.64 -15.78 14.45
C GLY A 39 8.59 -16.27 13.45
N ARG A 40 7.80 -17.29 13.82
CA ARG A 40 6.73 -17.82 12.97
C ARG A 40 5.62 -16.81 12.76
N ALA A 41 5.25 -16.07 13.81
CA ALA A 41 4.26 -15.00 13.72
C ALA A 41 4.75 -13.82 12.86
N ALA A 42 6.04 -13.47 12.92
CA ALA A 42 6.64 -12.45 12.06
C ALA A 42 6.61 -12.86 10.57
N THR A 43 6.93 -14.12 10.24
CA THR A 43 6.85 -14.60 8.85
C THR A 43 5.42 -14.58 8.31
N VAL A 44 4.45 -15.04 9.11
CA VAL A 44 3.03 -14.98 8.72
C VAL A 44 2.57 -13.54 8.58
N SER A 45 2.96 -12.65 9.49
CA SER A 45 2.70 -11.21 9.42
C SER A 45 3.21 -10.60 8.13
N PHE A 46 4.44 -10.96 7.73
CA PHE A 46 5.04 -10.45 6.51
C PHE A 46 4.28 -10.89 5.26
N VAL A 47 3.91 -12.18 5.17
CA VAL A 47 3.16 -12.70 4.03
C VAL A 47 1.77 -12.04 3.94
N VAL A 48 1.07 -11.91 5.06
CA VAL A 48 -0.24 -11.23 5.11
C VAL A 48 -0.12 -9.76 4.74
N SER A 49 0.89 -9.06 5.27
CA SER A 49 1.18 -7.67 4.92
C SER A 49 1.48 -7.52 3.42
N PHE A 50 2.30 -8.42 2.86
CA PHE A 50 2.68 -8.38 1.44
C PHE A 50 1.48 -8.55 0.51
N VAL A 51 0.60 -9.52 0.80
CA VAL A 51 -0.65 -9.73 0.05
C VAL A 51 -1.58 -8.52 0.19
N ALA A 52 -1.71 -7.96 1.39
CA ALA A 52 -2.51 -6.77 1.63
C ALA A 52 -1.99 -5.56 0.86
N ILE A 53 -0.67 -5.34 0.81
CA ILE A 53 -0.05 -4.25 0.05
C ILE A 53 -0.28 -4.41 -1.45
N LEU A 54 -0.15 -5.62 -2.00
CA LEU A 54 -0.43 -5.87 -3.43
C LEU A 54 -1.88 -5.54 -3.79
N ALA A 55 -2.83 -5.95 -2.94
CA ALA A 55 -4.24 -5.60 -3.13
C ALA A 55 -4.45 -4.08 -3.00
N LEU A 56 -3.80 -3.43 -2.04
CA LEU A 56 -3.89 -1.99 -1.83
C LEU A 56 -3.27 -1.20 -2.99
N ASP A 57 -2.13 -1.64 -3.55
CA ASP A 57 -1.48 -1.00 -4.70
C ASP A 57 -2.34 -1.12 -5.95
N PHE A 58 -2.94 -2.29 -6.19
CA PHE A 58 -3.90 -2.45 -7.28
C PHE A 58 -5.08 -1.49 -7.10
N PHE A 59 -5.66 -1.42 -5.90
CA PHE A 59 -6.78 -0.54 -5.60
C PHE A 59 -6.41 0.94 -5.73
N LEU A 60 -5.29 1.38 -5.14
CA LEU A 60 -4.81 2.76 -5.24
C LEU A 60 -4.41 3.11 -6.66
N GLY A 61 -3.78 2.19 -7.39
CA GLY A 61 -3.42 2.38 -8.79
C GLY A 61 -4.64 2.57 -9.68
N LEU A 62 -5.67 1.75 -9.48
CA LEU A 62 -6.94 1.84 -10.21
C LEU A 62 -7.73 3.08 -9.81
N LEU A 63 -7.77 3.41 -8.52
CA LEU A 63 -8.41 4.62 -8.00
C LEU A 63 -7.72 5.89 -8.49
N LEU A 64 -6.38 5.96 -8.48
CA LEU A 64 -5.62 7.08 -9.05
C LEU A 64 -5.84 7.17 -10.55
N ASN A 65 -5.75 6.06 -11.28
CA ASN A 65 -5.95 6.07 -12.73
C ASN A 65 -7.37 6.57 -13.07
N THR A 66 -8.37 6.13 -12.31
CA THR A 66 -9.77 6.55 -12.47
C THR A 66 -9.99 8.00 -12.06
N SER A 67 -9.41 8.46 -10.94
CA SER A 67 -9.54 9.85 -10.49
C SER A 67 -8.80 10.81 -11.42
N TYR A 68 -7.66 10.40 -11.99
CA TYR A 68 -6.97 11.13 -13.04
C TYR A 68 -7.77 11.20 -14.34
N ARG A 69 -8.49 10.13 -14.71
CA ARG A 69 -9.39 10.11 -15.88
C ARG A 69 -10.61 11.02 -15.73
N LEU A 70 -11.06 11.29 -14.49
CA LEU A 70 -12.18 12.18 -14.18
C LEU A 70 -11.76 13.64 -13.97
N ALA A 71 -10.61 13.86 -13.32
CA ALA A 71 -10.07 15.21 -13.09
C ALA A 71 -9.46 15.84 -14.35
N TYR A 72 -9.00 15.03 -15.30
CA TYR A 72 -8.56 15.48 -16.62
C TYR A 72 -9.35 14.76 -17.72
N PRO A 73 -10.49 15.32 -18.18
CA PRO A 73 -11.08 14.91 -19.44
C PRO A 73 -10.15 15.42 -20.56
N GLN A 74 -9.23 14.57 -21.03
CA GLN A 74 -8.46 14.70 -22.28
C GLN A 74 -8.05 16.14 -22.69
N LEU A 75 -6.82 16.55 -22.41
CA LEU A 75 -6.07 17.43 -23.33
C LEU A 75 -4.75 16.72 -23.66
N PRO A 76 -4.30 16.75 -24.91
CA PRO A 76 -4.38 15.65 -25.85
C PRO A 76 -2.99 15.02 -26.07
N SER A 77 -2.98 13.86 -26.70
CA SER A 77 -1.81 13.24 -27.30
C SER A 77 -1.26 14.02 -28.52
N LEU A 78 -1.11 15.36 -28.46
CA LEU A 78 -0.46 16.15 -29.52
C LEU A 78 -0.06 17.57 -29.04
N LEU A 79 1.12 17.67 -28.40
CA LEU A 79 2.23 18.54 -28.81
C LEU A 79 3.54 17.99 -28.21
#